data_AF-A0A3D5U946-F1
#
_entry.id   AF-A0A3D5U946-F1
#
_cell.length_a   1.000
_cell.length_b   1.000
_cell.length_c   1.000
_cell.angle_alpha   90.00
_cell.angle_beta   90.00
_cell.angle_gamma   90.00
#
_symmetry.space_group_name_H-M   'P 1'
#
loop_
_entity.id
_entity.type
_entity.pdbx_description
1 polymer ?
#
loop_
_entity_poly.entity_id
_entity_poly.type
_entity_poly.pdbx_seq_one_letter_code
_entity_poly.pdbx_strand_id
1 'polypeptide(L)' 'AVDGLFVFIGSNPNTGLFEDQLNLDEGYIQTDRNHATSAQGVWAAGDVEAKTLRQVATAVGDGALA' A
#
# COMPACT_ATOMS: atom_id res chain seq x y z
N ALA A 1 -22.94 18.76 21.36
CA ALA A 1 -21.57 18.21 21.37
C ALA A 1 -21.61 16.80 20.80
N VAL A 2 -20.50 16.27 20.28
CA VAL A 2 -20.42 14.90 19.73
C VAL A 2 -19.43 14.07 20.52
N ASP A 3 -19.67 12.77 20.63
CA ASP A 3 -18.79 11.82 21.33
C ASP A 3 -17.58 11.37 20.48
N GLY A 4 -17.65 11.57 19.16
CA GLY A 4 -16.56 11.22 18.25
C GLY A 4 -16.66 11.88 16.87
N LEU A 5 -15.50 12.08 16.27
CA LEU A 5 -15.31 12.55 14.89
C LEU A 5 -14.23 11.69 14.24
N PHE A 6 -14.55 11.07 13.10
CA PHE A 6 -13.62 10.27 12.33
C PHE A 6 -13.35 10.94 10.99
N VAL A 7 -12.09 11.24 10.72
CA VAL A 7 -11.68 11.95 9.51
C VAL A 7 -11.31 10.94 8.44
N PHE A 8 -12.05 10.97 7.33
CA PHE A 8 -11.81 10.14 6.15
C PHE A 8 -11.70 11.05 4.92
N ILE A 9 -10.53 11.69 4.75
CA ILE A 9 -10.24 12.61 3.63
C ILE A 9 -9.27 12.01 2.61
N GLY A 10 -9.10 10.68 2.64
CA GLY A 10 -8.11 9.96 1.85
C GLY A 10 -6.79 9.74 2.59
N SER A 11 -5.87 9.07 1.90
CA SER A 11 -4.54 8.70 2.40
C SER A 11 -3.50 9.00 1.34
N ASN A 12 -2.31 9.43 1.76
CA ASN A 12 -1.17 9.66 0.89
C ASN A 12 -0.08 8.61 1.16
N PRO A 13 0.12 7.60 0.29
CA PRO A 13 1.14 6.58 0.47
C PRO A 13 2.56 7.17 0.30
N ASN A 14 3.53 6.65 1.04
CA ASN A 14 4.92 7.12 1.00
C ASN A 14 5.69 6.55 -0.21
N THR A 15 5.25 6.85 -1.43
CA THR A 15 5.76 6.26 -2.68
C THR A 15 6.52 7.24 -3.57
N GLY A 16 6.69 8.51 -3.17
CA GLY A 16 7.35 9.53 -3.97
C GLY A 16 8.78 9.17 -4.42
N LEU A 17 9.49 8.32 -3.67
CA LEU A 17 10.81 7.81 -4.06
C LEU A 17 10.78 6.83 -5.25
N PHE A 18 9.61 6.29 -5.58
CA PHE A 18 9.41 5.25 -6.60
C PHE A 18 8.62 5.74 -7.82
N GLU A 19 8.30 7.04 -7.86
CA GLU A 19 7.79 7.69 -9.07
C GLU A 19 8.72 7.40 -10.25
N ASP A 20 8.14 7.10 -11.40
CA ASP A 20 8.81 6.68 -12.65
C ASP A 20 9.69 5.41 -12.56
N GLN A 21 9.73 4.73 -11.41
CA GLN A 21 10.51 3.50 -11.20
C GLN A 21 9.62 2.26 -11.06
N LEU A 22 8.45 2.42 -10.43
CA LEU A 22 7.46 1.36 -10.25
C LEU A 22 6.11 1.75 -10.85
N ASN A 23 5.31 0.76 -11.23
CA ASN A 23 3.92 0.98 -11.61
C ASN A 23 3.12 1.39 -10.37
N LEU A 24 2.53 2.58 -10.41
CA LEU A 24 1.68 3.10 -9.33
C LEU A 24 0.23 3.22 -9.81
N ASP A 25 -0.71 2.91 -8.92
CA ASP A 25 -2.15 3.14 -9.08
C ASP A 25 -2.62 4.11 -8.00
N GLU A 26 -3.06 5.30 -8.40
CA GLU A 26 -3.45 6.37 -7.46
C GLU A 26 -2.39 6.64 -6.37
N GLY A 27 -1.11 6.48 -6.71
CA GLY A 27 0.03 6.64 -5.80
C GLY A 27 0.42 5.39 -5.02
N TYR A 28 -0.35 4.30 -5.06
CA TYR A 28 -0.01 3.03 -4.41
C TYR A 28 0.78 2.11 -5.34
N ILE A 29 1.66 1.28 -4.80
CA ILE A 29 2.45 0.34 -5.60
C ILE A 29 1.54 -0.78 -6.11
N GLN A 30 1.48 -0.97 -7.43
CA GLN A 30 0.80 -2.13 -8.00
C GLN A 30 1.63 -3.39 -7.77
N THR A 31 0.98 -4.43 -7.26
CA THR A 31 1.58 -5.75 -7.01
C THR A 31 0.73 -6.88 -7.59
N ASP A 32 1.37 -8.03 -7.84
CA ASP A 32 0.66 -9.27 -8.14
C ASP A 32 0.24 -10.02 -6.85
N ARG A 33 -0.30 -11.24 -7.00
CA ARG A 33 -0.75 -12.05 -5.85
C ARG A 33 0.38 -12.50 -4.91
N ASN A 34 1.63 -12.36 -5.33
CA ASN A 34 2.82 -12.68 -4.55
C ASN A 34 3.53 -11.40 -4.07
N HIS A 35 2.85 -10.25 -4.08
CA HIS A 35 3.40 -8.95 -3.69
C HIS A 35 4.56 -8.44 -4.57
N ALA A 36 4.77 -9.05 -5.75
CA ALA A 36 5.84 -8.65 -6.65
C ALA A 36 5.44 -7.37 -7.40
N THR A 37 6.37 -6.42 -7.49
CA THR A 37 6.18 -5.15 -8.22
C THR A 37 6.50 -5.29 -9.71
N SER A 38 6.41 -4.19 -10.46
CA SER A 38 6.87 -4.13 -11.85
C SER A 38 8.40 -4.29 -12.01
N ALA A 39 9.18 -4.07 -10.95
CA ALA A 39 10.62 -4.26 -10.96
C ALA A 39 11.00 -5.66 -10.46
N GLN A 40 11.79 -6.38 -11.26
CA GLN A 40 12.23 -7.72 -10.91
C GLN A 40 13.08 -7.71 -9.63
N GLY A 41 12.71 -8.58 -8.67
CA GLY A 41 13.40 -8.68 -7.38
C GLY A 41 13.01 -7.59 -6.37
N VAL A 42 11.93 -6.85 -6.64
CA VAL A 42 11.36 -5.86 -5.72
C VAL A 42 9.92 -6.24 -5.39
N TRP A 43 9.61 -6.30 -4.10
CA TRP A 43 8.28 -6.55 -3.56
C TRP A 43 7.81 -5.35 -2.74
N ALA A 44 6.50 -5.19 -2.60
CA ALA A 44 5.89 -4.19 -1.73
C ALA A 44 4.89 -4.87 -0.80
N ALA A 45 4.85 -4.44 0.45
CA ALA A 45 3.99 -5.05 1.46
C ALA A 45 3.32 -3.97 2.32
N GLY A 46 2.07 -4.21 2.71
CA GLY A 46 1.36 -3.33 3.63
C GLY A 46 0.59 -2.22 2.91
N ASP A 47 0.27 -1.14 3.62
CA ASP A 47 -0.69 -0.13 3.13
C ASP A 47 -0.18 0.71 1.96
N VAL A 48 1.09 0.52 1.57
CA VAL A 48 1.72 1.12 0.39
C VAL A 48 1.23 0.48 -0.91
N GLU A 49 0.69 -0.75 -0.84
CA GLU A 49 0.18 -1.47 -2.00
C GLU A 49 -1.22 -1.02 -2.41
N ALA A 50 -1.53 -1.20 -3.69
CA ALA A 50 -2.87 -0.96 -4.23
C ALA A 50 -3.84 -2.05 -3.76
N LYS A 51 -4.45 -1.84 -2.58
CA LYS A 51 -5.37 -2.80 -1.95
C LYS A 51 -6.53 -2.13 -1.20
N THR A 52 -7.59 -2.91 -0.99
CA THR A 52 -8.82 -2.44 -0.34
C THR A 52 -8.70 -2.38 1.20
N LEU A 53 -8.02 -3.35 1.82
CA LEU A 53 -8.00 -3.51 3.27
C LEU A 53 -6.68 -3.05 3.89
N ARG A 54 -6.76 -2.00 4.70
CA ARG A 54 -5.62 -1.35 5.36
C ARG A 54 -5.68 -1.56 6.87
N GLN A 55 -5.09 -2.66 7.36
CA GLN A 55 -5.16 -3.10 8.75
C GLN A 55 -3.80 -3.66 9.20
N VAL A 56 -3.52 -3.60 10.50
CA VAL A 56 -2.27 -4.14 11.07
C VAL A 56 -2.10 -5.61 10.70
N ALA A 57 -3.15 -6.43 10.86
CA ALA A 57 -3.07 -7.86 10.58
C ALA A 57 -2.82 -8.16 9.10
N THR A 58 -3.40 -7.38 8.18
CA THR A 58 -3.13 -7.57 6.75
C THR A 58 -1.71 -7.18 6.41
N ALA A 59 -1.24 -6.01 6.87
CA ALA A 59 0.12 -5.56 6.61
C ALA A 59 1.19 -6.53 7.15
N VAL A 60 0.96 -7.15 8.31
CA VAL A 60 1.84 -8.20 8.85
C VAL A 60 1.82 -9.45 7.95
N GLY A 61 0.65 -9.84 7.45
CA GLY A 61 0.52 -10.98 6.53
C GLY A 61 1.21 -10.73 5.20
N ASP A 62 1.00 -9.56 4.60
CA ASP A 62 1.63 -9.14 3.34
C ASP A 62 3.16 -9.17 3.48
N GLY A 63 3.69 -8.62 4.57
CA GLY A 63 5.13 -8.59 4.85
C GLY A 63 5.74 -9.95 5.19
N ALA A 64 4.93 -10.95 5.56
CA ALA A 64 5.40 -12.32 5.74
C ALA A 64 5.42 -13.11 4.43
N LEU A 65 4.68 -12.67 3.41
CA LEU A 65 4.58 -13.31 2.10
C LEU A 65 5.58 -12.74 1.09
N ALA A 66 5.78 -11.42 1.11
CA ALA A 66 6.72 -10.68 0.28
C ALA A 66 8.18 -11.06 0.57
#